data_AF-A0A9P7E7K4-F1
#
_entry.id   AF-A0A9P7E7K4-F1
#
_cell.length_a   1.000
_cell.length_b   1.000
_cell.length_c   1.000
_cell.angle_alpha   90.00
_cell.angle_beta   90.00
_cell.angle_gamma   90.00
#
_symmetry.space_group_name_H-M   'P 1'
#
loop_
_entity.id
_entity.type
_entity.pdbx_description
1 polymer ?
#
loop_
_entity_poly.entity_id
_entity_poly.type
_entity_poly.pdbx_seq_one_letter_code
_entity_poly.pdbx_strand_id
1 'polypeptide(L)'
;MDSQQQQPPVPISDIITTAWPRRAVKVCASYRRDKIRCDGQKPCGGCLKKGYTIEQCVAGCENCRKARTRCEGGKPCLRCREDQVECTEGHHHPVLRAEPPPVLVLRGPHRSKPDRAKLACQNCRRDNKKCDDQRPCSRCITRGEECIHVGKGPKLVKLRCEGCRQDNKKCEDARPCRQCVECGKECISVQRKGRGHGTRVKAACVYCRRDKVRCEGMRPCVHCVRKGYQCIDRICQICTQQGVSGGCPHLGEGSDSDGTQTIQ
;
A
#
# COMPACT_ATOMS: atom_id res chain seq x y z
N MET A 1 -7.30 -62.92 18.44
CA MET A 1 -6.20 -62.25 17.74
C MET A 1 -6.80 -61.36 16.68
N ASP A 2 -7.30 -60.18 17.06
CA ASP A 2 -7.81 -59.20 16.10
C ASP A 2 -7.53 -57.81 16.69
N SER A 3 -6.37 -57.27 16.34
CA SER A 3 -5.92 -55.95 16.75
C SER A 3 -6.48 -54.91 15.77
N GLN A 4 -7.56 -54.23 16.18
CA GLN A 4 -8.09 -53.08 15.45
C GLN A 4 -7.14 -51.88 15.58
N GLN A 5 -6.41 -51.57 14.51
CA GLN A 5 -5.64 -50.34 14.36
C GLN A 5 -6.59 -49.16 14.13
N GLN A 6 -6.68 -48.25 15.11
CA GLN A 6 -7.33 -46.95 14.96
C GLN A 6 -6.43 -46.01 14.15
N GLN A 7 -6.92 -45.55 13.00
CA GLN A 7 -6.26 -44.52 12.20
C GLN A 7 -6.47 -43.12 12.79
N PRO A 8 -5.46 -42.24 12.77
CA PRO A 8 -5.58 -40.87 13.28
C PRO A 8 -6.43 -39.98 12.34
N PRO A 9 -7.16 -38.99 12.88
CA PRO A 9 -7.99 -38.10 12.08
C PRO A 9 -7.14 -37.20 11.19
N VAL A 10 -7.46 -37.18 9.89
CA VAL A 10 -6.83 -36.30 8.90
C VAL A 10 -7.25 -34.83 9.12
N PRO A 11 -6.31 -33.87 9.02
CA PRO A 11 -6.60 -32.46 9.26
C PRO A 11 -7.39 -31.84 8.09
N ILE A 12 -8.61 -31.39 8.41
CA ILE A 12 -9.46 -30.61 7.50
C ILE A 12 -8.77 -29.27 7.22
N SER A 13 -8.27 -29.11 5.99
CA SER A 13 -7.54 -27.94 5.52
C SER A 13 -8.50 -26.98 4.81
N ASP A 14 -9.42 -26.40 5.58
CA ASP A 14 -10.31 -25.33 5.12
C ASP A 14 -9.60 -23.97 5.20
N ILE A 15 -8.59 -23.77 4.35
CA ILE A 15 -8.09 -22.42 4.06
C ILE A 15 -8.79 -21.96 2.78
N ILE A 16 -10.07 -21.60 2.91
CA ILE A 16 -10.73 -20.72 1.94
C ILE A 16 -10.06 -19.35 2.10
N THR A 17 -8.93 -19.17 1.42
CA THR A 17 -8.40 -17.83 1.17
C THR A 17 -9.41 -17.15 0.26
N THR A 18 -10.33 -16.40 0.87
CA THR A 18 -11.24 -15.49 0.16
C THR A 18 -10.39 -14.58 -0.72
N ALA A 19 -10.28 -14.96 -2.00
CA ALA A 19 -9.57 -14.20 -2.99
C ALA A 19 -10.26 -12.84 -3.06
N TRP A 20 -9.54 -11.79 -2.63
CA TRP A 20 -10.11 -10.46 -2.52
C TRP A 20 -10.73 -10.05 -3.88
N PRO A 21 -12.05 -9.78 -3.93
CA PRO A 21 -12.77 -9.59 -5.19
C PRO A 21 -12.11 -8.46 -6.00
N ARG A 22 -11.87 -8.71 -7.29
CA ARG A 22 -11.15 -7.78 -8.19
C ARG A 22 -11.73 -6.37 -8.09
N ARG A 23 -10.87 -5.35 -8.15
CA ARG A 23 -11.27 -3.93 -8.09
C ARG A 23 -12.30 -3.65 -9.18
N ALA A 24 -13.47 -3.10 -8.81
CA ALA A 24 -14.51 -2.73 -9.76
C ALA A 24 -13.94 -1.75 -10.81
N VAL A 25 -14.24 -1.99 -12.08
CA VAL A 25 -13.77 -1.16 -13.22
C VAL A 25 -14.33 0.27 -13.11
N LYS A 26 -15.51 0.43 -12.52
CA LYS A 26 -16.15 1.74 -12.25
C LYS A 26 -16.41 1.90 -10.76
N VAL A 27 -15.72 2.87 -10.15
CA VAL A 27 -15.88 3.26 -8.73
C VAL A 27 -16.99 4.32 -8.64
N CYS A 28 -17.88 4.25 -7.64
CA CYS A 28 -18.89 5.30 -7.43
C CYS A 28 -18.24 6.66 -7.07
N ALA A 29 -18.97 7.77 -7.25
CA ALA A 29 -18.45 9.12 -7.02
C ALA A 29 -17.96 9.34 -5.57
N SER A 30 -18.69 8.83 -4.58
CA SER A 30 -18.37 8.94 -3.16
C SER A 30 -17.00 8.32 -2.84
N TYR A 31 -16.76 7.08 -3.29
CA TYR A 31 -15.52 6.36 -3.03
C TYR A 31 -14.30 6.94 -3.75
N ARG A 32 -14.49 7.61 -4.90
CA ARG A 32 -13.39 8.31 -5.59
C ARG A 32 -12.90 9.52 -4.83
N ARG A 33 -13.82 10.32 -4.29
CA ARG A 33 -13.50 11.49 -3.45
C ARG A 33 -12.65 11.05 -2.25
N ASP A 34 -13.08 9.98 -1.61
CA ASP A 34 -12.45 9.45 -0.39
C ASP A 34 -11.23 8.56 -0.69
N LYS A 35 -10.88 8.34 -1.96
CA LYS A 35 -9.78 7.47 -2.43
C LYS A 35 -9.82 6.04 -1.84
N ILE A 36 -11.01 5.54 -1.55
CA ILE A 36 -11.26 4.20 -1.00
C ILE A 36 -11.75 3.24 -2.08
N ARG A 37 -11.65 1.92 -1.82
CA ARG A 37 -11.99 0.86 -2.78
C ARG A 37 -13.50 0.60 -2.83
N CYS A 38 -14.12 0.81 -3.99
CA CYS A 38 -15.51 0.44 -4.25
C CYS A 38 -15.59 -1.05 -4.62
N ASP A 39 -16.61 -1.74 -4.10
CA ASP A 39 -16.93 -3.14 -4.39
C ASP A 39 -17.69 -3.30 -5.73
N GLY A 40 -18.30 -2.22 -6.23
CA GLY A 40 -19.00 -2.18 -7.51
C GLY A 40 -20.45 -2.61 -7.45
N GLN A 41 -20.97 -2.95 -6.26
CA GLN A 41 -22.40 -3.14 -6.05
C GLN A 41 -23.13 -1.78 -6.11
N LYS A 42 -24.44 -1.79 -6.37
CA LYS A 42 -25.29 -0.59 -6.34
C LYS A 42 -26.46 -0.84 -5.37
N PRO A 43 -26.50 -0.17 -4.20
CA PRO A 43 -25.46 0.73 -3.71
C PRO A 43 -24.19 -0.06 -3.32
N CYS A 44 -23.02 0.54 -3.42
CA CYS A 44 -21.80 -0.10 -2.94
C CYS A 44 -21.82 -0.20 -1.41
N GLY A 45 -21.12 -1.15 -0.81
CA GLY A 45 -21.24 -1.48 0.61
C GLY A 45 -20.99 -0.32 1.56
N GLY A 46 -20.09 0.61 1.25
CA GLY A 46 -19.97 1.83 2.08
C GLY A 46 -20.79 3.02 1.62
N CYS A 47 -21.41 2.97 0.43
CA CYS A 47 -22.55 3.86 0.20
C CYS A 47 -23.71 3.45 1.10
N LEU A 48 -23.99 2.14 1.17
CA LEU A 48 -25.02 1.58 2.05
C LEU A 48 -24.75 1.92 3.53
N LYS A 49 -23.51 1.74 4.02
CA LYS A 49 -23.14 2.12 5.40
C LYS A 49 -23.28 3.61 5.70
N LYS A 50 -23.21 4.48 4.68
CA LYS A 50 -23.40 5.92 4.81
C LYS A 50 -24.87 6.33 4.64
N GLY A 51 -25.79 5.38 4.48
CA GLY A 51 -27.20 5.66 4.23
C GLY A 51 -27.51 6.18 2.84
N TYR A 52 -26.58 6.05 1.87
CA TYR A 52 -26.84 6.47 0.50
C TYR A 52 -27.76 5.48 -0.21
N THR A 53 -28.76 6.01 -0.90
CA THR A 53 -29.68 5.22 -1.74
C THR A 53 -28.99 4.71 -3.01
N ILE A 54 -29.63 3.77 -3.71
CA ILE A 54 -29.19 3.27 -5.02
C ILE A 54 -28.94 4.43 -6.00
N GLU A 55 -29.85 5.41 -5.99
CA GLU A 55 -29.81 6.59 -6.85
C GLU A 55 -28.66 7.54 -6.51
N GLN A 56 -28.24 7.60 -5.24
CA GLN A 56 -27.11 8.42 -4.82
C GLN A 56 -25.75 7.77 -5.12
N CYS A 57 -25.72 6.45 -5.37
CA CYS A 57 -24.53 5.68 -5.70
C CYS A 57 -24.19 5.71 -7.20
N VAL A 58 -24.06 6.91 -7.78
CA VAL A 58 -23.77 7.10 -9.20
C VAL A 58 -22.29 6.99 -9.55
N ALA A 59 -22.01 6.43 -10.72
CA ALA A 59 -20.69 6.53 -11.34
C ALA A 59 -20.67 7.82 -12.18
N GLY A 60 -20.15 8.92 -11.64
CA GLY A 60 -20.21 10.24 -12.29
C GLY A 60 -19.72 10.28 -13.75
N CYS A 61 -20.05 11.33 -14.51
CA CYS A 61 -19.61 11.50 -15.90
C CYS A 61 -18.07 11.59 -16.02
N GLU A 62 -17.52 11.45 -17.22
CA GLU A 62 -16.06 11.44 -17.41
C GLU A 62 -15.37 12.71 -16.90
N ASN A 63 -15.96 13.88 -17.14
CA ASN A 63 -15.40 15.16 -16.70
C ASN A 63 -15.42 15.29 -15.17
N CYS A 64 -16.52 14.95 -14.51
CA CYS A 64 -16.57 14.90 -13.04
C CYS A 64 -15.55 13.90 -12.46
N ARG A 65 -15.28 12.78 -13.16
CA ARG A 65 -14.25 11.81 -12.75
C ARG A 65 -12.84 12.40 -12.85
N LYS A 66 -12.53 13.10 -13.95
CA LYS A 66 -11.24 13.78 -14.17
C LYS A 66 -11.03 14.88 -13.12
N ALA A 67 -12.07 15.67 -12.85
CA ALA A 67 -12.07 16.74 -11.84
C ALA A 67 -12.10 16.22 -10.39
N ARG A 68 -12.30 14.90 -10.18
CA ARG A 68 -12.43 14.26 -8.86
C ARG A 68 -13.52 14.85 -7.98
N THR A 69 -14.62 15.27 -8.60
CA THR A 69 -15.76 15.89 -7.92
C THR A 69 -17.02 15.02 -8.02
N ARG A 70 -18.04 15.33 -7.20
CA ARG A 70 -19.29 14.58 -7.21
C ARG A 70 -20.09 15.01 -8.44
N CYS A 71 -20.49 14.02 -9.22
CA CYS A 71 -21.47 14.21 -10.28
C CYS A 71 -22.85 14.17 -9.65
N GLU A 72 -23.67 15.18 -9.93
CA GLU A 72 -25.03 15.31 -9.38
C GLU A 72 -26.07 14.53 -10.19
N GLY A 73 -25.63 13.81 -11.23
CA GLY A 73 -26.53 13.14 -12.16
C GLY A 73 -27.12 14.12 -13.17
N GLY A 74 -28.04 13.64 -14.01
CA GLY A 74 -28.60 14.40 -15.14
C GLY A 74 -27.72 14.37 -16.39
N LYS A 75 -28.34 14.61 -17.56
CA LYS A 75 -27.66 14.78 -18.85
C LYS A 75 -28.11 16.09 -19.50
N PRO A 76 -27.20 17.09 -19.63
CA PRO A 76 -25.89 17.15 -18.99
C PRO A 76 -26.01 17.24 -17.45
N CYS A 77 -25.00 16.78 -16.71
CA CYS A 77 -25.02 16.96 -15.26
C CYS A 77 -24.86 18.44 -14.89
N LEU A 78 -25.39 18.87 -13.74
CA LEU A 78 -25.45 20.29 -13.33
C LEU A 78 -24.12 21.01 -13.55
N ARG A 79 -23.04 20.40 -13.09
CA ARG A 79 -21.69 20.91 -13.25
C ARG A 79 -21.21 20.98 -14.69
N CYS A 80 -21.43 19.94 -15.50
CA CYS A 80 -21.03 20.00 -16.92
C CYS A 80 -21.80 21.10 -17.66
N ARG A 81 -23.04 21.37 -17.24
CA ARG A 81 -23.84 22.48 -17.77
C ARG A 81 -23.27 23.84 -17.39
N GLU A 82 -22.88 24.02 -16.12
CA GLU A 82 -22.25 25.25 -15.62
C GLU A 82 -20.87 25.50 -16.26
N ASP A 83 -20.05 24.45 -16.36
CA ASP A 83 -18.72 24.50 -16.96
C ASP A 83 -18.77 24.55 -18.50
N GLN A 84 -19.97 24.47 -19.11
CA GLN A 84 -20.20 24.39 -20.57
C GLN A 84 -19.36 23.30 -21.27
N VAL A 85 -19.11 22.18 -20.59
CA VAL A 85 -18.35 21.05 -21.13
C VAL A 85 -19.28 19.89 -21.51
N GLU A 86 -18.94 19.21 -22.60
CA GLU A 86 -19.71 18.05 -23.06
C GLU A 86 -19.72 16.95 -21.99
N CYS A 87 -20.92 16.61 -21.51
CA CYS A 87 -21.10 15.59 -20.48
C CYS A 87 -21.04 14.19 -21.09
N THR A 88 -19.83 13.70 -21.43
CA THR A 88 -19.65 12.32 -21.90
C THR A 88 -19.99 11.34 -20.78
N GLU A 89 -21.09 10.64 -20.97
CA GLU A 89 -21.59 9.69 -20.00
C GLU A 89 -20.71 8.44 -19.98
N GLY A 90 -20.34 7.97 -18.79
CA GLY A 90 -19.70 6.67 -18.64
C GLY A 90 -20.70 5.52 -18.75
N HIS A 91 -21.47 5.42 -19.85
CA HIS A 91 -22.52 4.43 -20.17
C HIS A 91 -23.10 3.71 -18.95
N HIS A 92 -24.22 4.23 -18.45
CA HIS A 92 -25.25 3.42 -17.83
C HIS A 92 -26.30 3.10 -18.90
N HIS A 93 -25.96 2.25 -19.87
CA HIS A 93 -27.02 1.43 -20.42
C HIS A 93 -27.52 0.58 -19.24
N PRO A 94 -28.82 0.59 -18.88
CA PRO A 94 -29.38 -0.59 -18.26
C PRO A 94 -29.13 -1.69 -19.29
N VAL A 95 -28.07 -2.47 -19.07
CA VAL A 95 -27.96 -3.76 -19.72
C VAL A 95 -29.08 -4.55 -19.07
N LEU A 96 -30.27 -4.46 -19.67
CA LEU A 96 -31.26 -5.51 -19.58
C LEU A 96 -30.49 -6.75 -20.00
N ARG A 97 -30.06 -7.49 -19.00
CA ARG A 97 -29.20 -8.65 -19.14
C ARG A 97 -30.14 -9.72 -19.70
N ALA A 98 -30.30 -9.74 -21.02
CA ALA A 98 -30.71 -10.94 -21.72
C ALA A 98 -29.78 -12.04 -21.18
N GLU A 99 -30.40 -13.04 -20.54
CA GLU A 99 -29.71 -14.17 -19.97
C GLU A 99 -28.82 -14.77 -21.07
N PRO A 100 -27.48 -14.69 -20.97
CA PRO A 100 -26.64 -15.29 -21.97
C PRO A 100 -26.80 -16.81 -21.83
N PRO A 101 -27.03 -17.55 -22.93
CA PRO A 101 -27.05 -19.01 -22.88
C PRO A 101 -25.76 -19.52 -22.24
N PRO A 102 -25.80 -20.66 -21.52
CA PRO A 102 -24.66 -21.19 -20.78
C PRO A 102 -23.56 -21.62 -21.74
N VAL A 103 -22.73 -20.68 -22.17
CA VAL A 103 -21.50 -20.98 -22.90
C VAL A 103 -20.51 -21.49 -21.85
N LEU A 104 -20.22 -22.79 -21.92
CA LEU A 104 -19.14 -23.45 -21.21
C LEU A 104 -17.80 -22.87 -21.68
N VAL A 105 -17.43 -21.72 -21.12
CA VAL A 105 -16.10 -21.14 -21.32
C VAL A 105 -15.10 -22.04 -20.59
N LEU A 106 -14.46 -22.95 -21.32
CA LEU A 106 -13.26 -23.63 -20.88
C LEU A 106 -12.26 -22.55 -20.43
N ARG A 107 -12.09 -22.43 -19.12
CA ARG A 107 -11.11 -21.56 -18.49
C ARG A 107 -9.71 -22.11 -18.84
N GLY A 108 -9.15 -21.64 -19.95
CA GLY A 108 -7.74 -21.85 -20.24
C GLY A 108 -6.89 -21.39 -19.06
N PRO A 109 -5.74 -22.05 -18.79
CA PRO A 109 -4.86 -21.72 -17.69
C PRO A 109 -4.56 -20.23 -17.74
N HIS A 110 -4.83 -19.57 -16.63
CA HIS A 110 -4.63 -18.14 -16.41
C HIS A 110 -3.27 -17.73 -17.01
N ARG A 111 -3.28 -17.08 -18.18
CA ARG A 111 -2.15 -16.28 -18.66
C ARG A 111 -1.94 -15.20 -17.61
N SER A 112 -1.10 -15.51 -16.62
CA SER A 112 -0.53 -14.56 -15.69
C SER A 112 -0.02 -13.41 -16.54
N LYS A 113 -0.64 -12.24 -16.38
CA LYS A 113 -0.20 -11.04 -17.08
C LYS A 113 1.31 -10.94 -16.80
N PRO A 114 2.16 -10.89 -17.84
CA PRO A 114 3.60 -10.86 -17.64
C PRO A 114 3.89 -9.74 -16.64
N ASP A 115 4.56 -10.11 -15.55
CA ASP A 115 4.82 -9.22 -14.43
C ASP A 115 5.41 -7.94 -15.00
N ARG A 116 4.78 -6.81 -14.68
CA ARG A 116 5.15 -5.55 -15.29
C ARG A 116 6.58 -5.28 -14.88
N ALA A 117 7.43 -5.07 -15.89
CA ALA A 117 8.85 -4.88 -15.71
C ALA A 117 9.17 -3.99 -14.50
N LYS A 118 9.86 -4.52 -13.48
CA LYS A 118 10.10 -3.78 -12.22
C LYS A 118 11.01 -2.58 -12.47
N LEU A 119 11.87 -2.67 -13.49
CA LEU A 119 12.80 -1.63 -13.93
C LEU A 119 13.08 -1.73 -15.43
N ALA A 120 12.67 -0.73 -16.21
CA ALA A 120 13.11 -0.61 -17.61
C ALA A 120 14.63 -0.36 -17.68
N CYS A 121 15.31 -0.89 -18.71
CA CYS A 121 16.71 -0.59 -19.03
C CYS A 121 16.90 0.89 -19.42
N GLN A 122 18.14 1.36 -19.45
CA GLN A 122 18.48 2.77 -19.71
C GLN A 122 17.94 3.26 -21.06
N ASN A 123 18.07 2.46 -22.13
CA ASN A 123 17.63 2.85 -23.47
C ASN A 123 16.10 2.90 -23.57
N CYS A 124 15.40 1.91 -23.01
CA CYS A 124 13.93 1.95 -22.95
C CYS A 124 13.42 3.11 -22.09
N ARG A 125 14.12 3.52 -21.03
CA ARG A 125 13.78 4.71 -20.25
C ARG A 125 13.99 5.99 -21.06
N ARG A 126 15.13 6.12 -21.74
CA ARG A 126 15.47 7.28 -22.58
C ARG A 126 14.41 7.49 -23.66
N ASP A 127 13.96 6.42 -24.29
CA ASP A 127 12.97 6.46 -25.36
C ASP A 127 11.52 6.55 -24.88
N ASN A 128 11.30 6.45 -23.56
CA ASN A 128 9.97 6.33 -22.96
C ASN A 128 9.15 5.16 -23.54
N LYS A 129 9.80 4.00 -23.71
CA LYS A 129 9.19 2.78 -24.27
C LYS A 129 9.14 1.65 -23.24
N LYS A 130 8.21 0.73 -23.43
CA LYS A 130 8.05 -0.43 -22.56
C LYS A 130 9.27 -1.36 -22.71
N CYS A 131 9.85 -1.75 -21.58
CA CYS A 131 10.86 -2.80 -21.50
C CYS A 131 10.18 -4.12 -21.14
N ASP A 132 10.60 -5.22 -21.75
CA ASP A 132 10.06 -6.58 -21.59
C ASP A 132 10.71 -7.38 -20.45
N ASP A 133 11.58 -6.74 -19.67
CA ASP A 133 12.32 -7.32 -18.53
C ASP A 133 13.25 -8.49 -18.83
N GLN A 134 13.38 -8.92 -20.09
CA GLN A 134 14.48 -9.77 -20.51
C GLN A 134 15.79 -8.95 -20.51
N ARG A 135 16.91 -9.63 -20.28
CA ARG A 135 18.24 -9.01 -20.25
C ARG A 135 19.18 -9.82 -21.14
N PRO A 136 19.60 -9.28 -22.30
CA PRO A 136 19.16 -8.01 -22.90
C PRO A 136 17.66 -8.00 -23.26
N CYS A 137 17.02 -6.82 -23.28
CA CYS A 137 15.59 -6.73 -23.65
C CYS A 137 15.46 -6.88 -25.16
N SER A 138 14.33 -7.42 -25.66
CA SER A 138 14.14 -7.69 -27.09
C SER A 138 14.35 -6.44 -27.93
N ARG A 139 13.97 -5.26 -27.43
CA ARG A 139 14.18 -3.97 -28.10
C ARG A 139 15.68 -3.60 -28.25
N CYS A 140 16.48 -3.82 -27.21
CA CYS A 140 17.93 -3.61 -27.27
C CYS A 140 18.59 -4.61 -28.24
N ILE A 141 18.14 -5.87 -28.24
CA ILE A 141 18.59 -6.89 -29.19
C ILE A 141 18.32 -6.45 -30.62
N THR A 142 17.08 -6.05 -30.94
CA THR A 142 16.71 -5.59 -32.30
C THR A 142 17.52 -4.38 -32.78
N ARG A 143 17.97 -3.53 -31.86
CA ARG A 143 18.78 -2.35 -32.19
C ARG A 143 20.28 -2.60 -32.21
N GLY A 144 20.74 -3.77 -31.74
CA GLY A 144 22.17 -4.00 -31.51
C GLY A 144 22.77 -3.06 -30.45
N GLU A 145 21.95 -2.55 -29.53
CA GLU A 145 22.41 -1.67 -28.44
C GLU A 145 22.60 -2.45 -27.14
N GLU A 146 23.55 -2.03 -26.31
CA GLU A 146 23.77 -2.61 -24.99
C GLU A 146 22.56 -2.35 -24.05
N CYS A 147 22.05 -3.42 -23.44
CA CYS A 147 20.92 -3.34 -22.51
C CYS A 147 21.40 -3.02 -21.08
N ILE A 148 21.63 -1.75 -20.79
CA ILE A 148 22.12 -1.33 -19.47
C ILE A 148 21.00 -1.34 -18.44
N HIS A 149 21.12 -2.22 -17.44
CA HIS A 149 20.19 -2.26 -16.31
C HIS A 149 20.54 -1.19 -15.26
N VAL A 150 19.80 -0.09 -15.28
CA VAL A 150 19.83 0.91 -14.20
C VAL A 150 19.13 0.34 -12.97
N GLY A 151 19.91 -0.32 -12.12
CA GLY A 151 19.49 -0.72 -10.80
C GLY A 151 18.87 0.47 -10.06
N LYS A 152 17.84 0.22 -9.24
CA LYS A 152 17.49 1.18 -8.21
C LYS A 152 18.67 1.20 -7.25
N GLY A 153 19.63 2.09 -7.50
CA GLY A 153 20.62 2.44 -6.49
C GLY A 153 19.88 2.74 -5.18
N PRO A 154 20.56 2.64 -4.02
CA PRO A 154 19.98 3.03 -2.75
C PRO A 154 19.25 4.34 -2.98
N LYS A 155 17.93 4.38 -2.72
CA LYS A 155 17.17 5.62 -2.89
C LYS A 155 17.79 6.61 -1.91
N LEU A 156 18.75 7.39 -2.40
CA LEU A 156 19.44 8.38 -1.60
C LEU A 156 18.41 9.49 -1.41
N VAL A 157 17.60 9.35 -0.35
CA VAL A 157 16.64 10.36 0.04
C VAL A 157 17.47 11.56 0.46
N LYS A 158 17.64 12.50 -0.47
CA LYS A 158 18.40 13.73 -0.26
C LYS A 158 17.87 14.44 0.97
N LEU A 159 18.63 14.36 2.06
CA LEU A 159 18.28 15.00 3.32
C LEU A 159 18.57 16.48 3.17
N ARG A 160 17.53 17.31 3.38
CA ARG A 160 17.71 18.76 3.55
C ARG A 160 18.57 19.02 4.79
N CYS A 161 19.52 19.96 4.69
CA CYS A 161 20.29 20.48 5.83
C CYS A 161 19.37 21.15 6.85
N GLU A 162 19.89 21.43 8.04
CA GLU A 162 19.12 22.04 9.14
C GLU A 162 18.50 23.39 8.74
N GLY A 163 19.33 24.31 8.22
CA GLY A 163 18.88 25.64 7.80
C GLY A 163 17.76 25.58 6.77
N CYS A 164 17.94 24.81 5.69
CA CYS A 164 16.87 24.65 4.69
C CYS A 164 15.60 23.97 5.25
N ARG A 165 15.69 23.15 6.31
CA ARG A 165 14.51 22.60 6.97
C ARG A 165 13.78 23.67 7.79
N GLN A 166 14.52 24.44 8.59
CA GLN A 166 13.95 25.52 9.40
C GLN A 166 13.28 26.58 8.52
N ASP A 167 13.95 26.97 7.43
CA ASP A 167 13.45 27.97 6.48
C ASP A 167 12.43 27.38 5.47
N ASN A 168 12.11 26.07 5.56
CA ASN A 168 11.26 25.31 4.64
C ASN A 168 11.63 25.47 3.13
N LYS A 169 12.90 25.73 2.84
CA LYS A 169 13.42 25.88 1.48
C LYS A 169 13.87 24.54 0.88
N LYS A 170 14.00 24.49 -0.45
CA LYS A 170 14.59 23.36 -1.16
C LYS A 170 16.11 23.37 -0.92
N CYS A 171 16.64 22.23 -0.47
CA CYS A 171 18.08 22.07 -0.26
C CYS A 171 18.69 21.43 -1.51
N GLU A 172 19.74 22.04 -2.05
CA GLU A 172 20.52 21.50 -3.15
C GLU A 172 21.42 20.34 -2.68
N ASP A 173 22.02 19.61 -3.62
CA ASP A 173 22.86 18.45 -3.31
C ASP A 173 24.29 18.81 -2.93
N ALA A 174 24.77 19.98 -3.36
CA ALA A 174 26.05 20.51 -2.94
C ALA A 174 26.07 20.72 -1.41
N ARG A 175 27.20 20.43 -0.79
CA ARG A 175 27.46 20.63 0.65
C ARG A 175 28.73 21.47 0.78
N PRO A 176 28.66 22.70 1.32
CA PRO A 176 27.45 23.41 1.75
C PRO A 176 26.49 23.70 0.58
N CYS A 177 25.18 23.73 0.85
CA CYS A 177 24.20 24.06 -0.20
C CYS A 177 24.22 25.56 -0.49
N ARG A 178 23.91 25.94 -1.74
CA ARG A 178 23.93 27.34 -2.18
C ARG A 178 23.17 28.29 -1.25
N GLN A 179 21.99 27.88 -0.79
CA GLN A 179 21.19 28.68 0.15
C GLN A 179 21.89 28.92 1.50
N CYS A 180 22.61 27.93 2.04
CA CYS A 180 23.37 28.10 3.27
C CYS A 180 24.55 29.05 3.06
N VAL A 181 25.23 28.96 1.92
CA VAL A 181 26.31 29.87 1.53
C VAL A 181 25.79 31.31 1.42
N GLU A 182 24.69 31.53 0.69
CA GLU A 182 24.08 32.85 0.51
C GLU A 182 23.57 33.46 1.83
N CYS A 183 23.07 32.63 2.75
CA CYS A 183 22.60 33.10 4.06
C CYS A 183 23.72 33.20 5.12
N GLY A 184 24.96 32.84 4.80
CA GLY A 184 26.06 32.78 5.78
C GLY A 184 25.79 31.80 6.94
N LYS A 185 24.94 30.79 6.75
CA LYS A 185 24.60 29.77 7.77
C LYS A 185 25.38 28.49 7.50
N GLU A 186 25.75 27.78 8.57
CA GLU A 186 26.43 26.49 8.44
C GLU A 186 25.49 25.42 7.84
N CYS A 187 25.98 24.66 6.85
CA CYS A 187 25.18 23.66 6.14
C CYS A 187 25.25 22.29 6.83
N ILE A 188 24.65 22.19 8.01
CA ILE A 188 24.73 20.98 8.83
C ILE A 188 23.81 19.89 8.25
N SER A 189 24.41 18.74 7.91
CA SER A 189 23.70 17.54 7.49
C SER A 189 23.17 16.81 8.73
N VAL A 190 21.99 17.22 9.19
CA VAL A 190 21.34 16.52 10.31
C VAL A 190 20.94 15.13 9.83
N GLN A 191 21.76 14.13 10.18
CA GLN A 191 21.34 12.74 10.16
C GLN A 191 19.98 12.69 10.84
N ARG A 192 18.96 12.17 10.16
CA ARG A 192 17.65 12.04 10.80
C ARG A 192 17.85 11.09 11.96
N LYS A 193 18.04 11.61 13.18
CA LYS A 193 17.86 10.89 14.44
C LYS A 193 16.41 10.41 14.44
N GLY A 194 16.16 9.24 13.86
CA GLY A 194 14.96 8.40 13.96
C GLY A 194 13.57 9.01 13.75
N ARG A 195 13.38 10.26 13.32
CA ARG A 195 12.05 10.91 13.32
C ARG A 195 11.18 10.66 12.08
N GLY A 196 11.64 9.89 11.10
CA GLY A 196 10.87 9.55 9.90
C GLY A 196 10.85 8.04 9.71
N HIS A 197 9.69 7.42 9.96
CA HIS A 197 9.57 6.03 10.42
C HIS A 197 10.32 5.84 11.74
N GLY A 198 9.81 6.48 12.81
CA GLY A 198 10.22 6.06 14.16
C GLY A 198 10.18 4.54 14.20
N THR A 199 11.30 3.95 14.64
CA THR A 199 11.54 2.50 14.69
C THR A 199 10.22 1.86 15.02
N ARG A 200 9.57 1.30 13.98
CA ARG A 200 8.23 0.76 14.13
C ARG A 200 8.41 -0.32 15.17
N VAL A 201 7.88 -0.07 16.36
CA VAL A 201 8.02 -1.03 17.45
C VAL A 201 7.57 -2.38 16.91
N LYS A 202 8.43 -3.40 17.03
CA LYS A 202 8.17 -4.73 16.46
C LYS A 202 6.76 -5.19 16.86
N ALA A 203 6.37 -4.89 18.10
CA ALA A 203 5.00 -5.03 18.59
C ALA A 203 4.55 -3.78 19.38
N ALA A 204 3.38 -3.25 19.01
CA ALA A 204 2.60 -2.36 19.89
C ALA A 204 1.82 -3.21 20.91
N CYS A 205 1.72 -2.72 22.15
CA CYS A 205 0.95 -3.34 23.22
C CYS A 205 -0.55 -3.42 22.88
N VAL A 206 -1.29 -4.26 23.63
CA VAL A 206 -2.73 -4.52 23.40
C VAL A 206 -3.55 -3.22 23.44
N TYR A 207 -3.31 -2.38 24.45
CA TYR A 207 -4.07 -1.14 24.64
C TYR A 207 -3.78 -0.09 23.56
N CYS A 208 -2.51 0.15 23.20
CA CYS A 208 -2.19 1.07 22.10
C CYS A 208 -2.81 0.63 20.76
N ARG A 209 -2.88 -0.68 20.49
CA ARG A 209 -3.56 -1.20 19.28
C ARG A 209 -5.06 -0.99 19.33
N ARG A 210 -5.70 -1.29 20.47
CA ARG A 210 -7.13 -1.10 20.70
C ARG A 210 -7.52 0.35 20.47
N ASP A 211 -6.75 1.26 21.05
CA ASP A 211 -7.02 2.70 21.01
C ASP A 211 -6.46 3.36 19.74
N LYS A 212 -5.83 2.57 18.85
CA LYS A 212 -5.20 3.00 17.59
C LYS A 212 -4.20 4.15 17.74
N VAL A 213 -3.52 4.20 18.89
CA VAL A 213 -2.47 5.17 19.18
C VAL A 213 -1.09 4.55 18.97
N ARG A 214 -0.09 5.40 18.76
CA ARG A 214 1.30 4.96 18.64
C ARG A 214 1.80 4.39 19.98
N CYS A 215 2.47 3.24 19.91
CA CYS A 215 3.18 2.66 21.05
C CYS A 215 4.67 3.00 20.93
N GLU A 216 5.28 3.52 21.99
CA GLU A 216 6.68 3.94 22.01
C GLU A 216 7.67 2.80 22.31
N GLY A 217 7.20 1.57 22.48
CA GLY A 217 8.07 0.39 22.52
C GLY A 217 8.67 0.11 23.90
N MET A 218 8.83 1.11 24.75
CA MET A 218 9.14 0.92 26.18
C MET A 218 8.01 0.18 26.91
N ARG A 219 8.32 -0.60 27.94
CA ARG A 219 7.35 -1.33 28.77
C ARG A 219 7.55 -0.95 30.24
N PRO A 220 6.52 -0.41 30.92
CA PRO A 220 5.23 0.03 30.35
C PRO A 220 5.40 1.21 29.39
N CYS A 221 4.61 1.26 28.32
CA CYS A 221 4.72 2.36 27.35
C CYS A 221 4.11 3.65 27.94
N VAL A 222 4.65 4.81 27.53
CA VAL A 222 4.25 6.15 28.03
C VAL A 222 2.74 6.36 27.98
N HIS A 223 2.08 5.85 26.93
CA HIS A 223 0.63 5.97 26.80
C HIS A 223 -0.13 5.16 27.86
N CYS A 224 0.27 3.90 28.09
CA CYS A 224 -0.33 3.06 29.14
C CYS A 224 -0.11 3.64 30.53
N VAL A 225 1.10 4.15 30.83
CA VAL A 225 1.40 4.82 32.10
C VAL A 225 0.47 6.03 32.30
N ARG A 226 0.35 6.89 31.29
CA ARG A 226 -0.52 8.08 31.36
C ARG A 226 -1.99 7.75 31.56
N LYS A 227 -2.46 6.59 31.07
CA LYS A 227 -3.84 6.14 31.18
C LYS A 227 -4.11 5.23 32.38
N GLY A 228 -3.08 4.87 33.15
CA GLY A 228 -3.20 3.88 34.23
C GLY A 228 -3.51 2.47 33.75
N TYR A 229 -3.18 2.14 32.50
CA TYR A 229 -3.37 0.78 31.96
C TYR A 229 -2.16 -0.11 32.24
N GLN A 230 -2.40 -1.38 32.52
CA GLN A 230 -1.36 -2.39 32.54
C GLN A 230 -0.82 -2.60 31.11
N CYS A 231 0.45 -2.32 30.86
CA CYS A 231 1.00 -2.38 29.51
C CYS A 231 1.32 -3.83 29.10
N ILE A 232 0.35 -4.50 28.48
CA ILE A 232 0.47 -5.92 28.11
C ILE A 232 0.91 -6.06 26.65
N ASP A 233 1.98 -6.82 26.42
CA ASP A 233 2.38 -7.24 25.08
C ASP A 233 1.44 -8.29 24.52
N ARG A 234 1.21 -8.24 23.21
CA ARG A 234 0.44 -9.30 22.56
C ARG A 234 1.26 -10.58 22.60
N ILE A 235 0.75 -11.57 23.31
CA ILE A 235 1.32 -12.92 23.36
C ILE A 235 1.49 -13.43 21.92
N CYS A 236 2.60 -14.11 21.66
CA CYS A 236 2.87 -14.68 20.35
C CYS A 236 1.78 -15.71 20.00
N GLN A 237 1.29 -15.75 18.75
CA GLN A 237 0.22 -16.69 18.38
C GLN A 237 0.59 -18.16 18.64
N ILE A 238 1.88 -18.50 18.50
CA ILE A 238 2.42 -19.82 18.80
C ILE A 238 2.26 -20.16 20.30
N CYS A 239 2.56 -19.20 21.17
CA CYS A 239 2.46 -19.33 22.62
C CYS A 239 1.00 -19.46 23.06
N THR A 240 0.09 -18.74 22.39
CA THR A 240 -1.35 -18.89 22.59
C THR A 240 -1.84 -20.27 22.17
N GLN A 241 -1.32 -20.84 21.07
CA GLN A 241 -1.68 -22.20 20.64
C GLN A 241 -1.11 -23.27 21.59
N GLN A 242 0.06 -23.03 22.18
CA GLN A 242 0.74 -23.96 23.09
C GLN A 242 0.25 -23.86 24.55
N GLY A 243 -0.69 -22.96 24.87
CA GLY A 243 -1.20 -22.78 26.24
C GLY A 243 -0.17 -22.24 27.24
N VAL A 244 0.96 -21.69 26.76
CA VAL A 244 2.03 -21.20 27.62
C VAL A 244 1.60 -19.87 28.23
N SER A 245 1.22 -19.91 29.50
CA SER A 245 0.82 -18.75 30.30
C SER A 245 2.07 -18.12 30.94
N GLY A 246 2.91 -17.46 30.13
CA GLY A 246 4.17 -16.90 30.60
C GLY A 246 4.86 -15.99 29.58
N GLY A 247 6.03 -15.44 29.96
CA GLY A 247 6.89 -14.66 29.06
C GLY A 247 7.21 -15.47 27.81
N CYS A 248 6.92 -14.92 26.64
CA CYS A 248 7.12 -15.59 25.36
C CYS A 248 8.63 -15.75 25.08
N PRO A 249 9.20 -16.98 25.06
CA PRO A 249 10.63 -17.20 24.80
C PRO A 249 11.03 -16.74 23.38
N HIS A 250 10.08 -16.64 22.45
CA HIS A 250 10.34 -16.14 21.10
C HIS A 250 10.64 -14.63 20.99
N LEU A 251 10.67 -13.88 22.10
CA LEU A 251 10.91 -12.42 22.09
C LEU A 251 12.30 -11.97 22.56
N GLY A 252 13.14 -12.87 23.09
CA GLY A 252 14.58 -12.67 23.26
C GLY A 252 15.23 -13.99 22.89
N GLU A 253 16.01 -14.12 21.84
CA GLU A 253 17.43 -13.76 21.81
C GLU A 253 17.83 -13.40 20.38
N GLY A 254 17.78 -12.10 20.05
CA GLY A 254 18.13 -11.61 18.73
C GLY A 254 18.97 -10.35 18.82
N SER A 255 20.28 -10.57 18.99
CA SER A 255 21.39 -9.70 18.59
C SER A 255 21.50 -8.31 19.24
N ASP A 256 22.21 -8.24 20.36
CA ASP A 256 23.06 -7.10 20.76
C ASP A 256 24.35 -7.64 21.42
N SER A 257 24.96 -8.68 20.84
CA SER A 257 26.34 -9.06 21.17
C SER A 257 27.28 -8.19 20.34
N ASP A 258 27.51 -6.97 20.82
CA ASP A 258 28.55 -6.07 20.31
C ASP A 258 29.90 -6.67 20.73
N GLY A 259 30.52 -7.38 19.78
CA GLY A 259 31.82 -8.00 19.95
C GLY A 259 32.94 -6.97 19.90
N THR A 260 33.13 -6.20 20.97
CA THR A 260 34.41 -5.56 21.25
C THR A 260 35.43 -6.63 21.64
N GLN A 261 36.10 -7.22 20.65
CA GLN A 261 37.35 -7.92 20.87
C GLN A 261 38.44 -6.89 21.18
N THR A 262 38.83 -6.82 22.45
CA THR A 262 40.04 -6.14 22.90
C THR A 262 41.22 -6.94 22.37
N ILE A 263 41.94 -6.40 21.38
CA ILE A 263 43.25 -6.90 20.97
C ILE A 263 44.25 -6.43 22.04
N GLN A 264 44.87 -7.37 22.73
CA GLN A 264 46.09 -7.16 23.53
C GLN A 264 47.31 -7.50 22.69
#